data_AF-A0A180F0A6-F1
#
_entry.id   AF-A0A180F0A6-F1
#
_cell.length_a   1.000
_cell.length_b   1.000
_cell.length_c   1.000
_cell.angle_alpha   90.00
_cell.angle_beta   90.00
_cell.angle_gamma   90.00
#
_symmetry.space_group_name_H-M   'P 1'
#
loop_
_entity.id
_entity.type
_entity.pdbx_description
1 polymer ?
#
loop_
_entity_poly.entity_id
_entity_poly.type
_entity_poly.pdbx_seq_one_letter_code
_entity_poly.pdbx_strand_id
1 'polypeptide(L)'
;MGKQNFEQREIQVAAPGVVGTRVEQTYTVDDNCLPSPQELASYQSIDPQIVNHLIESSKREQIHRHNMDNEKVGLIRKADKRDGRMNWWGMFFAFLSIVALCALSAFALYLDKPWFAGIVGLGTLASVASVFVRGNDSKSNKK
;
A
#
# COMPACT_ATOMS: atom_id res chain seq x y z
N MET A 1 -5.65 21.55 18.54
CA MET A 1 -6.78 20.64 18.84
C MET A 1 -7.77 20.84 17.71
N GLY A 2 -7.88 19.87 16.80
CA GLY A 2 -8.76 19.97 15.63
C GLY A 2 -10.23 19.99 16.06
N LYS A 3 -11.03 20.81 15.39
CA LYS A 3 -12.49 20.85 15.62
C LYS A 3 -13.10 19.61 14.99
N GLN A 4 -13.85 18.86 15.79
CA GLN A 4 -14.55 17.66 15.36
C GLN A 4 -16.02 18.02 15.21
N ASN A 5 -16.53 18.02 13.99
CA ASN A 5 -17.96 18.19 13.73
C ASN A 5 -18.60 16.82 13.48
N PHE A 6 -19.66 16.54 14.24
CA PHE A 6 -20.45 15.31 14.15
C PHE A 6 -21.75 15.60 13.40
N GLU A 7 -21.86 15.14 12.15
CA GLU A 7 -23.12 15.17 11.39
C GLU A 7 -23.58 13.74 11.09
N GLN A 8 -24.69 13.33 11.71
CA GLN A 8 -25.36 12.05 11.46
C GLN A 8 -26.63 12.33 10.65
N ARG A 9 -26.72 11.79 9.43
CA ARG A 9 -27.91 11.92 8.58
C ARG A 9 -28.52 10.53 8.36
N GLU A 10 -29.74 10.34 8.83
CA GLU A 10 -30.51 9.11 8.62
C GLU A 10 -31.43 9.29 7.41
N ILE A 11 -31.25 8.48 6.38
CA ILE A 11 -32.12 8.46 5.21
C ILE A 11 -32.88 7.13 5.22
N GLN A 12 -34.19 7.19 5.43
CA GLN A 12 -35.07 6.03 5.29
C GLN A 12 -35.30 5.79 3.79
N VAL A 13 -34.76 4.68 3.28
CA VAL A 13 -34.97 4.29 1.88
C VAL A 13 -36.08 3.24 1.85
N ALA A 14 -37.27 3.65 1.43
CA ALA A 14 -38.39 2.75 1.19
C ALA A 14 -38.34 2.26 -0.27
N ALA A 15 -37.92 1.01 -0.47
CA ALA A 15 -38.16 0.27 -1.71
C ALA A 15 -39.31 -0.73 -1.47
N PRO A 16 -40.11 -1.11 -2.49
CA PRO A 16 -41.25 -2.00 -2.29
C PRO A 16 -40.77 -3.36 -1.77
N GLY A 17 -41.08 -3.64 -0.51
CA GLY A 17 -40.80 -4.91 0.17
C GLY A 17 -39.57 -4.94 1.10
N VAL A 18 -38.76 -3.88 1.17
CA VAL A 18 -37.59 -3.83 2.07
C VAL A 18 -37.44 -2.43 2.68
N VAL A 19 -37.56 -2.33 4.01
CA VAL A 19 -37.20 -1.13 4.77
C VAL A 19 -35.74 -1.26 5.18
N GLY A 20 -34.85 -0.51 4.53
CA GLY A 20 -33.45 -0.40 4.90
C GLY A 20 -33.16 0.95 5.53
N THR A 21 -32.55 0.95 6.72
CA THR A 21 -32.06 2.20 7.35
C THR A 21 -30.62 2.42 6.90
N ARG A 22 -30.36 3.48 6.12
CA ARG A 22 -29.01 3.87 5.72
C ARG A 22 -28.53 4.98 6.66
N VAL A 23 -27.61 4.63 7.56
CA VAL A 23 -26.95 5.57 8.47
C VAL A 23 -25.67 6.06 7.79
N GLU A 24 -25.61 7.35 7.44
CA GLU A 24 -24.39 7.99 6.94
C GLU A 24 -23.77 8.82 8.07
N GLN A 25 -22.60 8.40 8.53
CA GLN A 25 -21.78 9.15 9.50
C GLN A 25 -20.64 9.85 8.76
N THR A 26 -20.65 11.18 8.75
CA THR A 26 -19.57 11.97 8.14
C THR A 26 -18.66 12.50 9.26
N TYR A 27 -17.45 11.97 9.35
CA TYR A 27 -16.42 12.44 10.28
C TYR A 27 -15.58 13.52 9.58
N THR A 28 -15.76 14.78 9.97
CA THR A 28 -14.89 15.88 9.52
C THR A 28 -13.94 16.26 10.65
N VAL A 29 -12.66 15.96 10.46
CA VAL A 29 -11.58 16.38 11.34
C VAL A 29 -10.89 17.56 10.67
N ASP A 30 -11.03 18.74 11.24
CA ASP A 30 -10.33 19.93 10.75
C ASP A 30 -8.88 19.92 11.27
N ASP A 31 -7.96 19.53 10.41
CA ASP A 31 -6.51 19.48 10.67
C ASP A 31 -5.80 20.81 10.33
N ASN A 32 -6.55 21.92 10.18
CA ASN A 32 -5.94 23.21 9.91
C ASN A 32 -5.01 23.66 11.04
N CYS A 33 -3.77 24.00 10.67
CA CYS A 33 -2.79 24.56 11.58
C CYS A 33 -3.09 26.02 11.98
N LEU A 34 -4.08 26.67 11.34
CA LEU A 34 -4.50 28.03 11.59
C LEU A 34 -5.99 28.06 12.00
N PRO A 35 -6.37 28.87 13.01
CA PRO A 35 -7.76 29.07 13.38
C PRO A 35 -8.55 29.77 12.27
N SER A 36 -9.88 29.77 12.36
CA SER A 36 -10.69 30.42 11.32
C SER A 36 -10.41 31.94 11.28
N PRO A 37 -10.65 32.62 10.15
CA PRO A 37 -10.44 34.06 10.05
C PRO A 37 -11.20 34.88 11.11
N GLN A 38 -12.40 34.42 11.52
CA GLN A 38 -13.17 35.09 12.58
C GLN A 38 -12.49 34.94 13.95
N GLU A 39 -11.89 33.79 14.22
CA GLU A 39 -11.13 33.55 15.45
C GLU A 39 -9.83 34.34 15.46
N LEU A 40 -9.13 34.42 14.33
CA LEU A 40 -7.94 35.26 14.20
C LEU A 40 -8.22 36.74 14.47
N ALA A 41 -9.35 37.27 14.00
CA ALA A 41 -9.78 38.63 14.32
C ALA A 41 -10.07 38.82 15.82
N SER A 42 -10.62 37.79 16.46
CA SER A 42 -10.90 37.77 17.90
C SER A 42 -9.61 37.67 18.74
N TYR A 43 -8.58 37.00 18.24
CA TYR A 43 -7.26 36.97 18.89
C TYR A 43 -6.52 38.30 18.70
N GLN A 44 -6.63 38.93 17.53
CA GLN A 44 -6.00 40.20 17.24
C GLN A 44 -6.51 41.36 18.11
N SER A 45 -7.76 41.29 18.56
CA SER A 45 -8.33 42.28 19.49
C SER A 45 -7.77 42.16 20.91
N ILE A 46 -7.22 40.99 21.28
CA ILE A 46 -6.58 40.74 22.58
C ILE A 46 -5.10 41.15 22.54
N ASP A 47 -4.39 40.76 21.49
CA ASP A 47 -2.99 41.14 21.25
C ASP A 47 -2.74 41.30 19.74
N PRO A 48 -2.31 42.48 19.25
CA PRO A 48 -2.04 42.69 17.83
C PRO A 48 -0.89 41.83 17.27
N GLN A 49 0.01 41.28 18.10
CA GLN A 49 1.15 40.46 17.66
C GLN A 49 0.85 38.96 17.61
N ILE A 50 -0.24 38.49 18.23
CA ILE A 50 -0.54 37.05 18.35
C ILE A 50 -0.72 36.38 16.99
N VAL A 51 -1.28 37.09 16.01
CA VAL A 51 -1.51 36.56 14.66
C VAL A 51 -0.16 36.26 13.97
N ASN A 52 0.83 37.14 14.13
CA ASN A 52 2.17 36.91 13.58
C ASN A 52 2.83 35.69 14.22
N HIS A 53 2.70 35.54 15.54
CA HIS A 53 3.21 34.38 16.27
C HIS A 53 2.54 33.07 15.84
N LEU A 54 1.21 33.08 15.66
CA LEU A 54 0.45 31.94 15.15
C LEU A 54 0.90 31.54 13.74
N ILE A 55 1.06 32.51 12.83
CA ILE A 55 1.55 32.25 11.47
C ILE A 55 2.94 31.63 11.49
N GLU A 56 3.86 32.15 12.32
CA GLU A 56 5.21 31.61 12.45
C GLU A 56 5.19 30.19 13.02
N SER A 57 4.38 29.95 14.05
CA SER A 57 4.17 28.63 14.64
C SER A 57 3.60 27.64 13.62
N SER A 58 2.59 28.03 12.85
CA SER A 58 1.99 27.19 11.79
C SER A 58 2.99 26.89 10.67
N LYS A 59 3.84 27.84 10.28
CA LYS A 59 4.92 27.60 9.31
C LYS A 59 5.92 26.56 9.82
N ARG A 60 6.34 26.68 11.09
CA ARG A 60 7.26 25.73 11.74
C ARG A 60 6.64 24.34 11.80
N GLU A 61 5.37 24.24 12.16
CA GLU A 61 4.63 22.98 12.19
C GLU A 61 4.50 22.37 10.78
N GLN A 62 4.19 23.16 9.75
CA GLN A 62 4.15 22.67 8.36
C GLN A 62 5.51 22.13 7.90
N ILE A 63 6.60 22.83 8.19
CA ILE A 63 7.96 22.37 7.86
C ILE A 63 8.26 21.05 8.58
N HIS A 64 7.89 20.94 9.86
CA HIS A 64 8.05 19.71 10.63
C HIS A 64 7.27 18.54 10.02
N ARG A 65 5.99 18.76 9.66
CA ARG A 65 5.15 17.76 9.00
C ARG A 65 5.73 17.32 7.66
N HIS A 66 6.18 18.26 6.84
CA HIS A 66 6.84 17.93 5.56
C HIS A 66 8.12 17.13 5.75
N ASN A 67 8.94 17.46 6.75
CA ASN A 67 10.14 16.69 7.04
C ASN A 67 9.80 15.25 7.49
N MET A 68 8.83 15.12 8.41
CA MET A 68 8.35 13.82 8.86
C MET A 68 7.78 12.99 7.70
N ASP A 69 7.01 13.59 6.81
CA ASP A 69 6.45 12.90 5.64
C ASP A 69 7.56 12.47 4.67
N ASN A 70 8.56 13.32 4.44
CA ASN A 70 9.73 12.97 3.63
C ASN A 70 10.53 11.81 4.25
N GLU A 71 10.70 11.77 5.57
CA GLU A 71 11.35 10.67 6.27
C GLU A 71 10.55 9.37 6.13
N LYS A 72 9.24 9.40 6.33
CA LYS A 72 8.35 8.24 6.14
C LYS A 72 8.43 7.71 4.70
N VAL A 73 8.33 8.58 3.71
CA VAL A 73 8.47 8.21 2.29
C VAL A 73 9.86 7.64 2.01
N GLY A 74 10.90 8.22 2.62
CA GLY A 74 12.26 7.74 2.54
C GLY A 74 12.43 6.31 3.09
N LEU A 75 11.80 5.99 4.21
CA LEU A 75 11.80 4.64 4.80
C LEU A 75 11.10 3.63 3.90
N ILE A 76 9.91 3.96 3.38
CA ILE A 76 9.17 3.12 2.43
C ILE A 76 10.01 2.85 1.18
N ARG A 77 10.60 3.90 0.60
CA ARG A 77 11.47 3.79 -0.59
C ARG A 77 12.70 2.92 -0.33
N LYS A 78 13.26 2.92 0.89
CA LYS A 78 14.38 2.04 1.26
C LYS A 78 13.92 0.57 1.37
N ALA A 79 12.74 0.34 1.95
CA ALA A 79 12.16 -1.00 2.04
C ALA A 79 11.87 -1.57 0.64
N ASP A 80 11.17 -0.81 -0.22
CA ASP A 80 10.86 -1.22 -1.61
C ASP A 80 12.12 -1.54 -2.41
N LYS A 81 13.19 -0.76 -2.26
CA LYS A 81 14.47 -1.02 -2.94
C LYS A 81 15.15 -2.31 -2.47
N ARG A 82 14.98 -2.68 -1.20
CA ARG A 82 15.52 -3.94 -0.68
C ARG A 82 14.71 -5.11 -1.23
N ASP A 83 13.39 -5.00 -1.21
CA ASP A 83 12.47 -6.05 -1.67
C ASP A 83 12.59 -6.25 -3.18
N GLY A 84 12.74 -5.17 -3.95
CA GLY A 84 12.98 -5.22 -5.40
C GLY A 84 14.28 -5.95 -5.76
N ARG A 85 15.38 -5.69 -5.04
CA ARG A 85 16.65 -6.42 -5.27
C ARG A 85 16.53 -7.90 -4.89
N MET A 86 15.89 -8.21 -3.77
CA MET A 86 15.69 -9.60 -3.34
C MET A 86 14.81 -10.37 -4.33
N ASN A 87 13.74 -9.74 -4.84
CA ASN A 87 12.88 -10.32 -5.87
C ASN A 87 13.63 -10.55 -7.19
N TRP A 88 14.48 -9.60 -7.61
CA TRP A 88 15.29 -9.76 -8.82
C TRP A 88 16.27 -10.93 -8.71
N TRP A 89 17.00 -11.04 -7.59
CA TRP A 89 17.89 -12.18 -7.35
C TRP A 89 17.13 -13.50 -7.25
N GLY A 90 15.97 -13.52 -6.57
CA GLY A 90 15.12 -14.70 -6.49
C GLY A 90 14.68 -15.19 -7.86
N MET A 91 14.24 -14.28 -8.74
CA MET A 91 13.82 -14.62 -10.10
C MET A 91 15.00 -15.06 -10.98
N PHE A 92 16.18 -14.45 -10.81
CA PHE A 92 17.41 -14.86 -11.48
C PHE A 92 17.84 -16.28 -11.08
N PHE A 93 17.86 -16.60 -9.79
CA PHE A 93 18.19 -17.95 -9.31
C PHE A 93 17.15 -18.99 -9.73
N ALA A 94 15.86 -18.63 -9.71
CA ALA A 94 14.79 -19.51 -10.19
C ALA A 94 14.97 -19.83 -11.69
N PHE A 95 15.27 -18.84 -12.51
CA PHE A 95 15.57 -19.03 -13.93
C PHE A 95 16.79 -19.93 -14.14
N LEU A 96 17.90 -19.66 -13.43
CA LEU A 96 19.11 -20.46 -13.54
C LEU A 96 18.89 -21.93 -13.12
N SER A 97 18.08 -22.15 -12.08
CA SER A 97 17.69 -23.49 -11.63
C SER A 97 16.92 -24.26 -12.70
N ILE A 98 15.95 -23.61 -13.37
CA ILE A 98 15.19 -24.23 -14.47
C ILE A 98 16.13 -24.59 -15.62
N VAL A 99 17.02 -23.69 -16.02
CA VAL A 99 18.01 -23.96 -17.08
C VAL A 99 18.90 -25.15 -16.72
N ALA A 100 19.38 -25.21 -15.48
CA ALA A 100 20.19 -26.33 -15.00
C ALA A 100 19.41 -27.66 -15.01
N LEU A 101 18.15 -27.68 -14.58
CA LEU A 101 17.29 -28.87 -14.61
C LEU A 101 16.98 -29.32 -16.04
N CYS A 102 16.74 -28.39 -16.96
CA CYS A 102 16.58 -28.69 -18.38
C CYS A 102 17.85 -29.27 -18.98
N ALA A 103 19.02 -28.68 -18.70
CA ALA A 103 20.31 -29.19 -19.16
C ALA A 103 20.60 -30.60 -18.61
N LEU A 104 20.28 -30.85 -17.33
CA LEU A 104 20.44 -32.15 -16.70
C LEU A 104 19.51 -33.21 -17.30
N SER A 105 18.28 -32.81 -17.64
CA SER A 105 17.31 -33.68 -18.33
C SER A 105 17.79 -34.02 -19.75
N ALA A 106 18.31 -33.04 -20.50
CA ALA A 106 18.87 -33.25 -21.82
C ALA A 106 20.12 -34.15 -21.78
N PHE A 107 21.00 -33.95 -20.79
CA PHE A 107 22.18 -34.79 -20.57
C PHE A 107 21.81 -36.23 -20.19
N ALA A 108 20.75 -36.43 -19.41
CA ALA A 108 20.25 -37.76 -19.09
C ALA A 108 19.65 -38.49 -20.29
N LEU A 109 18.99 -37.77 -21.21
CA LEU A 109 18.56 -38.33 -22.50
C LEU A 109 19.75 -38.73 -23.37
N TYR A 110 20.81 -37.92 -23.38
CA TYR A 110 22.03 -38.22 -24.10
C TYR A 110 22.72 -39.51 -23.60
N LEU A 111 22.59 -39.83 -22.31
CA LEU A 111 23.11 -41.05 -21.69
C LEU A 111 22.16 -42.27 -21.81
N ASP A 112 21.14 -42.20 -22.65
CA ASP A 112 20.09 -43.25 -22.79
C ASP A 112 19.42 -43.62 -21.46
N LYS A 113 19.21 -42.64 -20.57
CA LYS A 113 18.42 -42.80 -19.34
C LYS A 113 17.07 -42.06 -19.44
N PRO A 114 16.16 -42.51 -20.31
CA PRO A 114 14.89 -41.82 -20.58
C PRO A 114 13.97 -41.75 -19.37
N TRP A 115 14.01 -42.76 -18.49
CA TRP A 115 13.19 -42.79 -17.27
C TRP A 115 13.53 -41.64 -16.31
N PHE A 116 14.82 -41.32 -16.17
CA PHE A 116 15.29 -40.24 -15.30
C PHE A 116 14.98 -38.87 -15.91
N ALA A 117 15.23 -38.71 -17.21
CA ALA A 117 14.87 -37.49 -17.93
C ALA A 117 13.36 -37.20 -17.89
N GLY A 118 12.53 -38.24 -17.97
CA GLY A 118 11.07 -38.10 -17.88
C GLY A 118 10.61 -37.55 -16.53
N ILE A 119 11.11 -38.10 -15.42
CA ILE A 119 10.74 -37.64 -14.07
C ILE A 119 11.22 -36.21 -13.82
N VAL A 120 12.48 -35.91 -14.14
CA VAL A 120 13.08 -34.58 -13.92
C VAL A 120 12.44 -33.52 -14.82
N GLY A 121 12.22 -33.83 -16.09
CA GLY A 121 11.56 -32.93 -17.04
C GLY A 121 10.12 -32.63 -16.67
N LEU A 122 9.33 -33.65 -16.33
CA LEU A 122 7.93 -33.48 -15.92
C LEU A 122 7.81 -32.71 -14.60
N GLY A 123 8.69 -33.01 -13.63
CA GLY A 123 8.74 -32.27 -12.36
C GLY A 123 9.06 -30.79 -12.56
N THR A 124 9.98 -30.46 -13.48
CA THR A 124 10.33 -29.08 -13.80
C THR A 124 9.14 -28.33 -14.43
N LEU A 125 8.44 -28.95 -15.39
CA LEU A 125 7.25 -28.37 -16.01
C LEU A 125 6.10 -28.17 -15.01
N ALA A 126 5.83 -29.16 -14.15
CA ALA A 126 4.81 -29.07 -13.12
C ALA A 126 5.12 -27.95 -12.11
N SER A 127 6.39 -27.81 -11.72
CA SER A 127 6.83 -26.72 -10.84
C SER A 127 6.54 -25.35 -11.47
N VAL A 128 6.88 -25.15 -12.74
CA VAL A 128 6.60 -23.88 -13.45
C VAL A 128 5.10 -23.62 -13.54
N ALA A 129 4.32 -24.61 -13.94
CA ALA A 129 2.86 -24.50 -14.03
C ALA A 129 2.22 -24.13 -12.67
N SER A 130 2.67 -24.75 -11.57
CA SER A 130 2.13 -24.46 -10.23
C SER A 130 2.37 -23.01 -9.78
N VAL A 131 3.50 -22.41 -10.15
CA VAL A 131 3.79 -21.00 -9.84
C VAL A 131 2.84 -20.07 -10.57
N PHE A 132 2.53 -20.35 -11.84
CA PHE A 132 1.57 -19.56 -12.63
C PHE A 132 0.13 -19.68 -12.10
N VAL A 133 -0.30 -20.90 -11.73
CA VAL A 133 -1.65 -21.13 -11.18
C VAL A 133 -1.80 -20.41 -9.84
N ARG A 134 -0.86 -20.59 -8.92
CA ARG A 134 -0.90 -19.97 -7.58
C ARG A 134 -0.78 -18.44 -7.63
N GLY A 135 -0.08 -17.91 -8.64
CA GLY A 135 -0.04 -16.47 -8.92
C GLY A 135 -1.40 -15.89 -9.26
N ASN A 136 -2.25 -16.65 -9.97
CA ASN A 136 -3.61 -16.22 -10.34
C ASN A 136 -4.57 -16.18 -9.13
N ASP A 137 -4.51 -17.18 -8.25
CA ASP A 137 -5.38 -17.24 -7.06
C ASP A 137 -5.09 -16.11 -6.06
N SER A 138 -3.80 -15.73 -5.93
CA SER A 138 -3.38 -14.64 -5.04
C SER A 138 -3.93 -13.26 -5.45
N LYS A 139 -4.25 -13.05 -6.74
CA LYS A 139 -4.89 -11.82 -7.23
C LYS A 139 -6.41 -11.85 -7.08
N SER A 140 -7.03 -13.03 -7.07
CA SER A 140 -8.47 -13.21 -6.90
C SER A 140 -8.90 -12.94 -5.45
N ASN A 141 -8.12 -13.39 -4.47
CA ASN A 141 -8.43 -13.24 -3.03
C ASN A 141 -8.10 -11.86 -2.44
N LYS A 142 -7.80 -10.88 -3.30
CA LYS A 142 -7.50 -9.48 -2.92
C LYS A 142 -8.52 -8.48 -3.48
N LYS A 143 -9.60 -8.98 -4.10
CA LYS A 143 -10.80 -8.24 -4.46
C LYS A 143 -11.88 -8.48 -3.42
#